data_AF-A0A9W8U0V5-F1
#
_entry.id   AF-A0A9W8U0V5-F1
#
_cell.length_a   1.000
_cell.length_b   1.000
_cell.length_c   1.000
_cell.angle_alpha   90.00
_cell.angle_beta   90.00
_cell.angle_gamma   90.00
#
_symmetry.space_group_name_H-M   'P 1'
#
loop_
_entity.id
_entity.type
_entity.pdbx_description
1 polymer ?
#
loop_
_entity_poly.entity_id
_entity_poly.type
_entity_poly.pdbx_seq_one_letter_code
_entity_poly.pdbx_strand_id
1 'polypeptide(L)'
;MHNSCFLTRSPYTSHAHGWSTGPTFSLSFHLLGLTVTSPQGATWSVAPVLSGLTAAEGGFETGLGWFGVNWTLTDDNAMFTLMTDTKLMDQ
;
A
#
# COMPACT_ATOMS: atom_id res chain seq x y z
N MET A 1 -33.45 44.48 15.66
CA MET A 1 -32.01 44.63 15.37
C MET A 1 -31.53 43.33 14.74
N HIS A 2 -30.94 43.43 13.55
CA HIS A 2 -30.49 42.34 12.69
C HIS A 2 -29.49 41.40 13.39
N ASN A 3 -29.60 40.08 13.16
CA ASN A 3 -28.54 39.38 12.43
C ASN A 3 -29.03 38.02 11.88
N SER A 4 -29.00 37.91 10.55
CA SER A 4 -29.19 36.69 9.76
C SER A 4 -27.96 35.78 9.84
N CYS A 5 -28.13 34.45 9.82
CA CYS A 5 -27.21 33.47 9.19
C CYS A 5 -27.81 32.05 9.36
N PHE A 6 -28.59 31.54 8.40
CA PHE A 6 -28.19 30.76 7.22
C PHE A 6 -27.62 29.36 7.55
N LEU A 7 -28.45 28.34 7.25
CA LEU A 7 -28.16 26.92 6.99
C LEU A 7 -26.99 26.30 7.75
N THR A 8 -27.30 25.51 8.79
CA THR A 8 -26.33 24.65 9.47
C THR A 8 -25.95 23.46 8.56
N ARG A 9 -25.11 23.71 7.56
CA ARG A 9 -24.24 22.67 6.98
C ARG A 9 -23.31 22.20 8.11
N SER A 10 -23.30 20.91 8.39
CA SER A 10 -22.43 20.30 9.41
C SER A 10 -20.97 20.75 9.23
N PRO A 11 -20.40 21.58 10.12
CA PRO A 11 -19.08 22.17 9.91
C PRO A 11 -17.92 21.21 10.22
N TYR A 12 -18.20 19.93 10.50
CA TYR A 12 -17.22 18.95 10.98
C TYR A 12 -16.89 17.83 9.99
N THR A 13 -17.15 18.03 8.69
CA THR A 13 -16.71 17.08 7.67
C THR A 13 -15.22 17.27 7.40
N SER A 14 -14.39 16.36 7.95
CA SER A 14 -12.97 16.30 7.57
C SER A 14 -12.85 15.74 6.14
N HIS A 15 -12.15 16.46 5.27
CA HIS A 15 -11.81 16.01 3.91
C HIS A 15 -10.54 15.14 3.88
N ALA A 16 -9.81 15.04 4.99
CA ALA A 16 -8.58 14.27 5.12
C ALA A 16 -8.68 13.44 6.40
N HIS A 17 -9.24 12.25 6.28
CA HIS A 17 -9.43 11.35 7.40
C HIS A 17 -8.58 10.10 7.20
N GLY A 18 -7.76 9.77 8.20
CA GLY A 18 -6.80 8.67 8.12
C GLY A 18 -7.46 7.31 7.87
N TRP A 19 -8.69 7.07 8.35
CA TRP A 19 -9.39 5.82 8.08
C TRP A 19 -9.88 5.67 6.64
N SER A 20 -9.79 6.74 5.83
CA SER A 20 -10.02 6.66 4.38
C SER A 20 -8.79 6.18 3.59
N THR A 21 -7.63 5.96 4.22
CA THR A 21 -6.42 5.45 3.55
C THR A 21 -6.40 3.92 3.41
N GLY A 22 -7.52 3.25 3.66
CA GLY A 22 -7.72 1.82 3.40
C GLY A 22 -7.23 1.34 2.01
N PRO A 23 -7.43 2.09 0.91
CA PRO A 23 -6.91 1.70 -0.40
C PRO A 23 -5.39 1.50 -0.44
N THR A 24 -4.61 2.30 0.30
CA THR A 24 -3.15 2.15 0.37
C THR A 24 -2.78 0.80 1.01
N PHE A 25 -3.44 0.45 2.11
CA PHE A 25 -3.26 -0.85 2.75
C PHE A 25 -3.65 -2.00 1.81
N SER A 26 -4.80 -1.88 1.14
CA SER A 26 -5.25 -2.91 0.20
C SER A 26 -4.28 -3.09 -0.98
N LEU A 27 -3.74 -2.01 -1.53
CA LEU A 27 -2.78 -2.08 -2.64
C LEU A 27 -1.46 -2.75 -2.22
N SER A 28 -0.90 -2.39 -1.06
CA SER A 28 0.38 -2.93 -0.62
C SER A 28 0.30 -4.39 -0.12
N PHE A 29 -0.73 -4.73 0.66
CA PHE A 29 -0.82 -6.04 1.29
C PHE A 29 -1.55 -7.08 0.42
N HIS A 30 -2.51 -6.66 -0.40
CA HIS A 30 -3.36 -7.60 -1.16
C HIS A 30 -3.05 -7.60 -2.65
N LEU A 31 -2.88 -6.44 -3.31
CA LEU A 31 -2.56 -6.42 -4.75
C LEU A 31 -1.06 -6.71 -4.99
N LEU A 32 -0.18 -5.93 -4.37
CA LEU A 32 1.26 -6.18 -4.41
C LEU A 32 1.60 -7.49 -3.67
N GLY A 33 0.86 -7.80 -2.60
CA GLY A 33 0.95 -9.07 -1.88
C GLY A 33 2.04 -9.13 -0.82
N LEU A 34 2.66 -8.00 -0.45
CA LEU A 34 3.79 -7.95 0.47
C LEU A 34 3.29 -7.92 1.92
N THR A 35 3.66 -8.92 2.72
CA THR A 35 3.25 -9.03 4.14
C THR A 35 4.44 -9.35 5.04
N VAL A 36 4.61 -8.60 6.13
CA VAL A 36 5.55 -8.92 7.21
C VAL A 36 4.94 -9.97 8.12
N THR A 37 5.67 -11.05 8.40
CA THR A 37 5.19 -12.17 9.23
C THR A 37 5.86 -12.26 10.59
N SER A 38 6.94 -11.51 10.85
CA SER A 38 7.60 -11.43 12.16
C SER A 38 8.04 -10.00 12.53
N PRO A 39 8.38 -9.74 13.80
CA PRO A 39 8.83 -8.43 14.25
C PRO A 39 9.95 -7.86 13.38
N GLN A 40 9.84 -6.55 13.13
CA GLN A 40 10.78 -5.75 12.35
C GLN A 40 11.03 -6.22 10.90
N GLY A 41 10.28 -7.19 10.36
CA GLY A 41 10.52 -7.66 8.99
C GLY A 41 11.52 -8.81 8.86
N ALA A 42 11.90 -9.48 9.97
CA ALA A 42 12.88 -10.59 9.90
C ALA A 42 12.40 -11.76 9.02
N THR A 43 11.09 -11.99 8.97
CA THR A 43 10.44 -12.83 7.96
C THR A 43 9.29 -12.07 7.33
N TRP A 44 9.13 -12.26 6.03
CA TRP A 44 8.11 -11.64 5.21
C TRP A 44 7.77 -12.56 4.03
N SER A 45 6.63 -12.32 3.40
CA SER A 45 6.11 -13.10 2.28
C SER A 45 5.56 -12.20 1.19
N VAL A 46 5.60 -12.68 -0.05
CA VAL A 46 4.98 -12.03 -1.20
C VAL A 46 3.99 -12.98 -1.85
N ALA A 47 2.72 -12.59 -1.89
CA ALA A 47 1.64 -13.32 -2.53
C ALA A 47 0.82 -12.38 -3.45
N PRO A 48 1.29 -12.13 -4.68
CA PRO A 48 0.67 -11.18 -5.60
C PRO A 48 -0.75 -11.59 -6.01
N VAL A 49 -1.68 -10.64 -6.06
CA VAL A 49 -3.03 -10.85 -6.61
C VAL A 49 -3.20 -9.98 -7.84
N LEU A 50 -3.07 -10.60 -9.02
CA LEU A 50 -2.99 -9.88 -10.30
C LEU A 50 -4.24 -9.05 -10.58
N SER A 51 -5.46 -9.57 -10.31
CA SER A 51 -6.72 -8.85 -10.49
C SER A 51 -6.90 -8.13 -11.85
N GLY A 52 -6.27 -8.63 -12.92
CA GLY A 52 -6.29 -8.01 -14.25
C GLY A 52 -5.22 -6.94 -14.50
N LEU A 53 -4.33 -6.69 -13.53
CA LEU A 53 -3.16 -5.85 -13.67
C LEU A 53 -1.99 -6.63 -14.27
N THR A 54 -1.20 -5.97 -15.11
CA THR A 54 0.01 -6.52 -15.72
C THR A 54 1.27 -6.20 -14.93
N ALA A 55 1.20 -5.28 -13.97
CA ALA A 55 2.32 -4.95 -13.09
C ALA A 55 1.83 -4.33 -11.79
N ALA A 56 2.62 -4.50 -10.73
CA ALA A 56 2.53 -3.65 -9.54
C ALA A 56 3.90 -3.51 -8.88
N GLU A 57 4.11 -2.35 -8.27
CA GLU A 57 5.29 -2.07 -7.47
C GLU A 57 4.94 -1.36 -6.18
N GLY A 58 5.76 -1.57 -5.16
CA GLY A 58 5.65 -0.86 -3.91
C GLY A 58 6.53 -1.47 -2.84
N GLY A 59 6.39 -0.97 -1.63
CA GLY A 59 7.20 -1.43 -0.51
C GLY A 59 6.89 -0.65 0.75
N PHE A 60 7.54 -1.06 1.84
CA PHE A 60 7.55 -0.31 3.08
C PHE A 60 8.91 -0.43 3.76
N GLU A 61 9.15 0.51 4.66
CA GLU A 61 10.31 0.51 5.53
C GLU A 61 9.92 0.00 6.92
N THR A 62 10.79 -0.81 7.50
CA THR A 62 10.70 -1.27 8.88
C THR A 62 11.96 -0.87 9.64
N GLY A 63 12.03 -1.16 10.94
CA GLY A 63 13.25 -0.96 11.72
C GLY A 63 14.47 -1.76 11.23
N LEU A 64 14.31 -2.80 10.41
CA LEU A 64 15.43 -3.52 9.78
C LEU A 64 15.89 -2.91 8.44
N GLY A 65 15.06 -2.06 7.84
CA GLY A 65 15.35 -1.44 6.54
C GLY A 65 14.18 -1.51 5.55
N TRP A 66 14.52 -1.38 4.27
CA TRP A 66 13.59 -1.29 3.16
C TRP A 66 13.19 -2.67 2.61
N PHE A 67 11.90 -2.84 2.32
CA PHE A 67 11.31 -4.03 1.70
C PHE A 67 10.50 -3.58 0.48
N GLY A 68 11.09 -3.72 -0.70
CA GLY A 68 10.47 -3.42 -1.99
C GLY A 68 10.11 -4.67 -2.78
N VAL A 69 8.98 -4.62 -3.47
CA VAL A 69 8.50 -5.64 -4.39
C VAL A 69 8.11 -4.98 -5.70
N ASN A 70 8.48 -5.61 -6.80
CA ASN A 70 8.03 -5.26 -8.14
C ASN A 70 7.70 -6.57 -8.86
N TRP A 71 6.53 -6.64 -9.48
CA TRP A 71 6.21 -7.75 -10.35
C TRP A 71 5.59 -7.28 -11.65
N THR A 72 5.81 -8.06 -12.70
CA THR A 72 5.30 -7.82 -14.05
C THR A 72 4.84 -9.12 -14.69
N LEU A 73 3.85 -8.98 -15.58
CA LEU A 73 3.22 -10.02 -16.38
C LEU A 73 3.35 -9.58 -17.83
N THR A 74 4.09 -10.34 -18.64
CA THR A 74 4.28 -10.03 -20.06
C THR A 74 3.08 -10.48 -20.89
N ASP A 75 2.99 -9.97 -22.12
CA ASP A 75 1.90 -10.26 -23.06
C ASP A 75 1.58 -11.77 -23.12
N ASP A 76 0.29 -12.07 -23.14
CA ASP A 76 -0.35 -13.39 -23.03
C ASP A 76 -0.24 -14.10 -21.68
N ASN A 77 0.11 -13.39 -20.59
CA ASN A 77 0.31 -13.99 -19.26
C ASN A 77 1.37 -15.11 -19.25
N ALA A 78 2.25 -15.12 -20.26
CA ALA A 78 3.17 -16.22 -20.49
C ALA A 78 4.28 -16.27 -19.45
N MET A 79 4.69 -15.12 -18.92
CA MET A 79 5.76 -15.01 -17.93
C MET A 79 5.37 -14.07 -16.80
N PHE A 80 5.49 -14.57 -15.58
CA PHE A 80 5.37 -13.78 -14.36
C PHE A 80 6.78 -13.56 -13.79
N THR A 81 7.19 -12.29 -13.71
CA THR A 81 8.48 -11.90 -13.14
C THR A 81 8.24 -11.23 -11.80
N LEU A 82 8.90 -11.72 -10.75
CA LEU A 82 8.87 -11.14 -9.41
C LEU A 82 10.28 -10.73 -9.00
N MET A 83 10.43 -9.47 -8.63
CA MET A 83 11.66 -8.87 -8.14
C MET A 83 11.44 -8.34 -6.72
N THR A 84 12.44 -8.53 -5.88
CA THR A 84 12.44 -8.08 -4.49
C THR A 84 13.69 -7.25 -4.23
N ASP A 85 13.51 -6.01 -3.79
CA ASP A 85 14.60 -5.10 -3.39
C ASP A 85 14.58 -4.96 -1.87
N THR A 86 15.50 -5.63 -1.20
CA THR A 86 15.66 -5.51 0.26
C THR A 86 16.96 -4.81 0.58
N LYS A 87 16.87 -3.66 1.24
CA LYS A 87 18.05 -2.96 1.76
C LYS A 87 17.97 -2.91 3.27
N LEU A 88 18.76 -3.77 3.91
CA LEU A 88 18.89 -3.74 5.35
C LEU A 88 19.72 -2.52 5.74
N MET A 89 19.37 -1.88 6.87
CA MET A 89 20.23 -0.87 7.46
C MET A 89 21.56 -1.55 7.83
N ASP A 90 22.66 -0.91 7.45
CA ASP A 90 24.01 -1.36 7.85
C ASP A 90 24.05 -1.42 9.38
N GLN A 91 24.63 -2.50 9.94
CA GLN A 91 24.75 -2.71 11.37
C GLN A 91 25.67 -1.66 12.02
#